data_AF-A0A326QEI5-F1
#
_entry.id   AF-A0A326QEI5-F1
#
_cell.length_a   1.000
_cell.length_b   1.000
_cell.length_c   1.000
_cell.angle_alpha   90.00
_cell.angle_beta   90.00
_cell.angle_gamma   90.00
#
_symmetry.space_group_name_H-M   'P 1'
#
loop_
_entity.id
_entity.type
_entity.pdbx_description
1 polymer ?
#
loop_
_entity_poly.entity_id
_entity_poly.type
_entity_poly.pdbx_seq_one_letter_code
_entity_poly.pdbx_strand_id
1 'polypeptide(L)'
;MATRAVYSFTGFPGAPVRHLYLHHDGYPTGAAWRFAMALRQQQQMAAFLAAFLSTQPGAEALAAPEQAADADYRYQVQLLAGDVGGDAACDPARVEVQCWRRLPGGNNWQARCRPMPLAQFIRRFLPGDPL
;
A
#
# COMPACT_ATOMS: atom_id res chain seq x y z
N MET A 1 9.06 -0.36 19.42
CA MET A 1 9.79 -0.95 18.27
C MET A 1 9.25 -0.34 16.99
N ALA A 2 10.11 0.30 16.20
CA ALA A 2 9.76 0.74 14.86
C ALA A 2 9.52 -0.48 13.98
N THR A 3 8.27 -0.72 13.59
CA THR A 3 7.95 -1.77 12.62
C THR A 3 8.22 -1.27 11.22
N ARG A 4 8.86 -2.12 10.42
CA ARG A 4 9.30 -1.79 9.07
C ARG A 4 8.38 -2.43 8.05
N ALA A 5 8.18 -1.76 6.92
CA ALA A 5 7.31 -2.27 5.86
C ALA A 5 7.87 -2.03 4.47
N VAL A 6 7.60 -2.99 3.59
CA VAL A 6 7.77 -2.81 2.15
C VAL A 6 6.41 -2.70 1.49
N TYR A 7 6.27 -1.74 0.58
CA TYR A 7 5.09 -1.52 -0.25
C TYR A 7 5.47 -1.76 -1.70
N SER A 8 4.76 -2.65 -2.37
CA SER A 8 4.97 -2.99 -3.78
C SER A 8 3.77 -2.56 -4.58
N PHE A 9 3.94 -1.56 -5.43
CA PHE A 9 2.90 -0.99 -6.29
C PHE A 9 3.02 -1.55 -7.70
N THR A 10 1.90 -2.01 -8.26
CA THR A 10 1.84 -2.60 -9.61
C THR A 10 0.66 -2.05 -10.39
N GLY A 11 0.81 -1.88 -11.70
CA GLY A 11 -0.28 -1.45 -12.59
C GLY A 11 -0.57 0.05 -12.60
N PHE A 12 0.20 0.86 -11.86
CA PHE A 12 0.09 2.32 -11.88
C PHE A 12 0.80 2.93 -13.10
N PRO A 13 0.31 4.03 -13.68
CA PRO A 13 0.97 4.72 -14.79
C PRO A 13 2.41 5.13 -14.46
N GLY A 14 3.30 5.06 -15.45
CA GLY A 14 4.68 5.53 -15.34
C GLY A 14 5.66 4.59 -14.63
N ALA A 15 5.21 3.48 -14.05
CA ALA A 15 6.11 2.45 -13.51
C ALA A 15 5.47 1.05 -13.57
N PRO A 16 6.11 0.03 -14.18
CA PRO A 16 5.55 -1.32 -14.22
C PRO A 16 5.41 -1.92 -12.81
N VAL A 17 6.43 -1.71 -11.97
CA VAL A 17 6.43 -2.06 -10.55
C VAL A 17 7.26 -1.02 -9.77
N ARG A 18 6.83 -0.65 -8.57
CA ARG A 18 7.58 0.21 -7.64
C ARG A 18 7.61 -0.40 -6.25
N HIS A 19 8.80 -0.59 -5.70
CA HIS A 19 8.97 -1.05 -4.32
C HIS A 19 9.46 0.09 -3.44
N LEU A 20 8.84 0.27 -2.27
CA LEU A 20 9.17 1.30 -1.30
C LEU A 20 9.38 0.68 0.07
N TYR A 21 10.43 1.09 0.74
CA TYR A 21 10.74 0.70 2.10
C TYR A 21 10.47 1.86 3.06
N LEU A 22 9.76 1.56 4.15
CA LEU A 22 9.47 2.50 5.22
C LEU A 22 9.96 1.93 6.55
N HIS A 23 10.76 2.73 7.24
CA HIS A 23 11.41 2.37 8.50
C HIS A 23 10.47 2.35 9.71
N HIS A 24 9.28 2.93 9.59
CA HIS A 24 8.37 3.18 10.71
C HIS A 24 6.90 2.92 10.34
N ASP A 25 6.13 2.54 11.37
CA ASP A 25 4.69 2.27 11.31
C ASP A 25 4.27 1.24 10.26
N GLY A 26 5.06 0.18 10.14
CA GLY A 26 4.78 -0.92 9.22
C GLY A 26 3.54 -1.74 9.56
N TYR A 27 2.93 -1.56 10.74
CA TYR A 27 1.65 -2.21 11.08
C TYR A 27 0.52 -1.81 10.11
N PRO A 28 -0.51 -2.67 9.90
CA PRO A 28 -1.62 -2.39 9.00
C PRO A 28 -2.39 -1.10 9.31
N THR A 29 -2.48 -0.71 10.58
CA THR A 29 -3.07 0.59 10.97
C THR A 29 -2.26 1.77 10.43
N GLY A 30 -0.92 1.70 10.51
CA GLY A 30 -0.03 2.70 9.93
C GLY A 30 -0.13 2.72 8.40
N ALA A 31 -0.13 1.54 7.76
CA ALA A 31 -0.35 1.42 6.32
C ALA A 31 -1.71 2.01 5.89
N ALA A 32 -2.79 1.69 6.60
CA ALA A 32 -4.13 2.21 6.32
C ALA A 32 -4.18 3.75 6.42
N TRP A 33 -3.55 4.33 7.44
CA TRP A 33 -3.45 5.78 7.57
C TRP A 33 -2.69 6.43 6.39
N ARG A 34 -1.55 5.85 5.97
CA ARG A 34 -0.80 6.34 4.80
C ARG A 34 -1.63 6.27 3.52
N PHE A 35 -2.38 5.18 3.32
CA PHE A 35 -3.29 5.05 2.19
C PHE A 35 -4.43 6.08 2.24
N ALA A 36 -5.03 6.31 3.40
CA ALA A 36 -6.08 7.31 3.58
C ALA A 36 -5.57 8.72 3.26
N MET A 37 -4.36 9.06 3.68
CA MET A 37 -3.73 10.34 3.33
C MET A 37 -3.53 10.50 1.82
N ALA A 38 -3.02 9.47 1.15
CA ALA A 38 -2.83 9.49 -0.29
C ALA A 38 -4.18 9.67 -1.05
N LEU A 39 -5.24 8.99 -0.59
CA LEU A 39 -6.61 9.16 -1.14
C LEU A 39 -7.15 10.59 -0.94
N ARG A 40 -6.96 11.17 0.25
CA ARG A 40 -7.39 12.55 0.51
C ARG A 40 -6.69 13.58 -0.35
N GLN A 41 -5.41 13.33 -0.66
CA GLN A 41 -4.64 14.21 -1.54
C GLN A 41 -5.03 14.05 -3.01
N GLN A 42 -5.39 12.83 -3.43
CA GLN A 42 -5.76 12.56 -4.82
C GLN A 42 -6.84 11.47 -4.91
N GLN A 43 -7.98 11.86 -5.49
CA GLN A 43 -9.13 10.98 -5.68
C GLN A 43 -9.02 10.13 -6.95
N GLN A 44 -8.16 10.50 -7.90
CA GLN A 44 -7.93 9.70 -9.11
C GLN A 44 -6.99 8.53 -8.82
N MET A 45 -7.46 7.28 -9.03
CA MET A 45 -6.71 6.08 -8.65
C MET A 45 -5.42 5.91 -9.45
N ALA A 46 -5.41 6.35 -10.71
CA ALA A 46 -4.22 6.37 -11.55
C ALA A 46 -3.08 7.23 -10.95
N ALA A 47 -3.41 8.28 -10.19
CA ALA A 47 -2.45 9.17 -9.57
C ALA A 47 -2.16 8.83 -8.08
N PHE A 48 -2.76 7.75 -7.56
CA PHE A 48 -2.61 7.34 -6.16
C PHE A 48 -1.16 7.05 -5.77
N LEU A 49 -0.37 6.38 -6.63
CA LEU A 49 1.06 6.12 -6.34
C LEU A 49 1.86 7.42 -6.19
N ALA A 50 1.62 8.40 -7.06
CA ALA A 50 2.29 9.69 -6.98
C ALA A 50 1.91 10.44 -5.69
N ALA A 51 0.62 10.43 -5.33
CA ALA A 51 0.15 10.98 -4.07
C ALA A 51 0.78 10.28 -2.87
N PHE A 52 0.79 8.93 -2.86
CA PHE A 52 1.44 8.14 -1.82
C PHE A 52 2.91 8.54 -1.67
N LEU A 53 3.70 8.56 -2.73
CA LEU A 53 5.11 8.99 -2.70
C LEU A 53 5.27 10.38 -2.08
N SER A 54 4.43 11.34 -2.45
CA SER A 54 4.51 12.70 -1.93
C SER A 54 4.21 12.82 -0.43
N THR A 55 3.39 11.92 0.11
CA THR A 55 3.12 11.84 1.57
C THR A 55 4.22 11.12 2.35
N GLN A 56 5.16 10.45 1.66
CA GLN A 56 6.18 9.58 2.26
C GLN A 56 7.61 10.03 1.94
N PRO A 57 8.07 11.21 2.42
CA PRO A 57 9.40 11.74 2.09
C PRO A 57 10.56 10.87 2.60
N GLY A 58 10.33 10.02 3.60
CA GLY A 58 11.30 9.06 4.13
C GLY A 58 11.22 7.67 3.52
N ALA A 59 10.46 7.47 2.44
CA ALA A 59 10.39 6.19 1.76
C ALA A 59 11.63 5.97 0.88
N GLU A 60 12.28 4.81 1.04
CA GLU A 60 13.41 4.42 0.22
C GLU A 60 12.95 3.57 -0.96
N ALA A 61 13.42 3.87 -2.17
CA ALA A 61 13.12 3.07 -3.33
C ALA A 61 13.96 1.78 -3.33
N LEU A 62 13.30 0.64 -3.55
CA LEU A 62 13.95 -0.66 -3.72
C LEU A 62 13.81 -1.14 -5.16
N ALA A 63 14.81 -1.91 -5.62
CA ALA A 63 14.74 -2.68 -6.85
C ALA A 63 13.89 -3.95 -6.68
N ALA A 64 13.89 -4.54 -5.47
CA ALA A 64 13.10 -5.72 -5.14
C ALA A 64 12.71 -5.73 -3.65
N PRO A 65 11.56 -6.32 -3.27
CA PRO A 65 11.12 -6.33 -1.87
C PRO A 65 12.02 -7.15 -0.94
N GLU A 66 12.85 -8.04 -1.49
CA GLU A 66 13.85 -8.85 -0.78
C GLU A 66 15.01 -8.02 -0.23
N GLN A 67 15.28 -6.83 -0.79
CA GLN A 67 16.37 -5.98 -0.33
C GLN A 67 16.17 -5.48 1.10
N ALA A 68 14.92 -5.28 1.53
CA ALA A 68 14.57 -4.99 2.90
C ALA A 68 14.37 -6.29 3.69
N ALA A 69 15.47 -6.99 3.94
CA ALA A 69 15.48 -8.25 4.69
C ALA A 69 15.10 -8.07 6.17
N ASP A 70 15.01 -6.85 6.68
CA ASP A 70 14.59 -6.50 8.03
C ASP A 70 13.11 -6.06 8.11
N ALA A 71 12.36 -6.09 7.00
CA ALA A 71 10.95 -5.73 6.99
C ALA A 71 10.09 -6.70 7.84
N ASP A 72 9.17 -6.15 8.63
CA ASP A 72 8.21 -6.93 9.42
C ASP A 72 6.92 -7.19 8.62
N TYR A 73 6.61 -6.28 7.71
CA TYR A 73 5.39 -6.30 6.89
C TYR A 73 5.71 -6.12 5.41
N ARG A 74 4.89 -6.76 4.58
CA ARG A 74 4.83 -6.52 3.14
C ARG A 74 3.41 -6.17 2.74
N TYR A 75 3.30 -5.20 1.86
CA TYR A 75 2.05 -4.76 1.25
C TYR A 75 2.20 -4.85 -0.26
N GLN A 76 1.26 -5.52 -0.92
CA GLN A 76 1.09 -5.42 -2.36
C GLN A 76 -0.10 -4.52 -2.61
N VAL A 77 0.08 -3.53 -3.46
CA VAL A 77 -0.92 -2.54 -3.84
C VAL A 77 -1.05 -2.57 -5.35
N GLN A 78 -2.19 -2.98 -5.85
CA GLN A 78 -2.40 -3.20 -7.27
C GLN A 78 -3.52 -2.33 -7.79
N LEU A 79 -3.25 -1.56 -8.84
CA LEU A 79 -4.30 -0.92 -9.63
C LEU A 79 -4.86 -1.94 -10.63
N LEU A 80 -6.14 -2.25 -10.50
CA LEU A 80 -6.86 -3.13 -11.42
C LEU A 80 -7.15 -2.39 -12.73
N ALA A 81 -6.84 -3.05 -13.84
CA ALA A 81 -7.25 -2.59 -15.16
C ALA A 81 -8.79 -2.59 -15.22
N GLY A 82 -9.36 -1.45 -15.57
CA GLY A 82 -10.79 -1.24 -15.75
C GLY A 82 -10.99 -0.13 -16.75
N ASP A 83 -12.11 -0.15 -17.47
CA ASP A 83 -12.37 0.77 -18.57
C ASP A 83 -12.08 2.23 -18.17
N VAL A 84 -11.32 2.92 -19.02
CA VAL A 84 -10.79 4.27 -18.77
C VAL A 84 -11.86 5.35 -19.04
N GLY A 85 -13.14 4.99 -19.01
CA GLY A 85 -14.26 5.88 -19.28
C GLY A 85 -15.06 6.23 -18.03
N GLY A 86 -15.15 7.53 -17.70
CA GLY A 86 -16.09 8.08 -16.71
C GLY A 86 -15.69 8.00 -15.23
N ASP A 87 -16.69 8.14 -14.35
CA ASP A 87 -16.60 8.22 -12.87
C ASP A 87 -15.83 7.06 -12.21
N ALA A 88 -15.61 5.96 -12.94
CA ALA A 88 -14.80 4.81 -12.51
C ALA A 88 -13.31 5.14 -12.29
N ALA A 89 -12.80 6.30 -12.75
CA ALA A 89 -11.42 6.71 -12.45
C ALA A 89 -11.19 7.02 -10.97
N CYS A 90 -12.25 7.34 -10.22
CA CYS A 90 -12.22 7.73 -8.82
C CYS A 90 -12.60 6.60 -7.85
N ASP A 91 -12.95 5.41 -8.36
CA ASP A 91 -13.42 4.31 -7.50
C ASP A 91 -12.26 3.64 -6.76
N PRO A 92 -12.19 3.73 -5.41
CA PRO A 92 -11.15 3.07 -4.62
C PRO A 92 -11.23 1.54 -4.65
N ALA A 93 -12.32 0.95 -5.16
CA ALA A 93 -12.40 -0.49 -5.41
C ALA A 93 -11.45 -0.95 -6.53
N ARG A 94 -10.93 -0.01 -7.34
CA ARG A 94 -9.93 -0.32 -8.37
C ARG A 94 -8.53 -0.54 -7.82
N VAL A 95 -8.29 -0.25 -6.54
CA VAL A 95 -7.02 -0.55 -5.90
C VAL A 95 -7.22 -1.70 -4.93
N GLU A 96 -6.48 -2.79 -5.11
CA GLU A 96 -6.46 -3.90 -4.16
C GLU A 96 -5.22 -3.84 -3.28
N VAL A 97 -5.39 -4.22 -2.02
CA VAL A 97 -4.31 -4.34 -1.04
C VAL A 97 -4.26 -5.75 -0.50
N GLN A 98 -3.06 -6.33 -0.48
CA GLN A 98 -2.74 -7.56 0.21
C GLN A 98 -1.62 -7.32 1.22
N CYS A 99 -1.69 -7.95 2.38
CA CYS A 99 -0.73 -7.77 3.47
C CYS A 99 -0.19 -9.11 3.97
N TRP A 100 1.11 -9.15 4.17
CA TRP A 100 1.82 -10.23 4.85
C TRP A 100 2.59 -9.70 6.05
N ARG A 101 2.74 -10.56 7.05
CA ARG A 101 3.59 -10.34 8.21
C ARG A 101 4.65 -11.42 8.28
N ARG A 102 5.86 -11.05 8.68
CA ARG A 102 6.89 -11.99 9.11
C ARG A 102 6.88 -12.10 10.62
N LEU A 103 6.90 -13.33 11.14
CA LEU A 103 6.98 -13.54 12.59
C LEU A 103 8.44 -13.42 13.06
N PRO A 104 8.68 -12.87 14.26
CA PRO A 104 10.02 -12.85 14.85
C PRO A 104 10.63 -14.25 14.88
N GLY A 105 11.87 -14.39 14.41
CA GLY A 105 12.58 -15.68 14.36
C GLY A 105 12.17 -16.62 13.22
N GLY A 106 11.23 -16.20 12.35
CA GLY A 106 10.84 -16.96 11.16
C GLY A 106 11.25 -16.29 9.85
N ASN A 107 11.59 -17.09 8.84
CA ASN A 107 11.84 -16.61 7.47
C ASN A 107 10.59 -16.64 6.58
N ASN A 108 9.48 -17.14 7.10
CA ASN A 108 8.26 -17.33 6.33
C ASN A 108 7.33 -16.11 6.44
N TRP A 109 6.77 -15.71 5.30
CA TRP A 109 5.73 -14.69 5.21
C TRP A 109 4.36 -15.32 5.41
N GLN A 110 3.57 -14.77 6.34
CA GLN A 110 2.20 -15.22 6.58
C GLN A 110 1.22 -14.15 6.10
N ALA A 111 0.26 -14.55 5.27
CA ALA A 111 -0.78 -13.65 4.82
C ALA A 111 -1.61 -13.17 6.03
N ARG A 112 -1.64 -11.85 6.25
CA ARG A 112 -2.46 -11.22 7.29
C ARG A 112 -3.82 -10.81 6.75
N CYS A 113 -3.89 -10.46 5.47
CA CYS A 113 -5.14 -10.31 4.75
C CYS A 113 -5.03 -10.90 3.33
N ARG A 114 -6.16 -11.39 2.81
CA ARG A 114 -6.31 -11.69 1.38
C ARG A 114 -6.40 -10.37 0.60
N PRO A 115 -6.21 -10.38 -0.73
CA PRO A 115 -6.50 -9.23 -1.57
C PRO A 115 -7.90 -8.68 -1.24
N MET A 116 -7.99 -7.37 -1.02
CA MET A 116 -9.25 -6.69 -0.77
C MET A 116 -9.19 -5.25 -1.28
N PRO A 117 -10.33 -4.63 -1.61
CA PRO A 117 -10.40 -3.22 -1.96
C PRO A 117 -9.72 -2.29 -0.95
N LEU A 118 -9.05 -1.25 -1.44
CA LEU A 118 -8.33 -0.27 -0.63
C LEU A 118 -9.23 0.37 0.43
N ALA A 119 -10.45 0.76 0.05
CA ALA A 119 -11.43 1.31 0.99
C ALA A 119 -11.80 0.32 2.11
N GLN A 120 -11.92 -0.98 1.78
CA GLN A 120 -12.19 -2.01 2.77
C GLN A 120 -10.99 -2.21 3.70
N PHE A 121 -9.77 -2.20 3.16
CA PHE A 121 -8.55 -2.28 3.96
C PHE A 121 -8.48 -1.14 4.98
N ILE A 122 -8.74 0.10 4.54
CA ILE A 122 -8.68 1.27 5.42
C ILE A 122 -9.75 1.19 6.50
N ARG A 123 -11.02 0.92 6.14
CA ARG A 123 -12.11 0.75 7.12
C ARG A 123 -11.80 -0.33 8.16
N ARG A 124 -11.13 -1.41 7.76
CA ARG A 124 -10.78 -2.52 8.64
C ARG A 124 -9.68 -2.16 9.64
N PHE A 125 -8.65 -1.43 9.22
CA PHE A 125 -7.45 -1.20 10.03
C PHE A 125 -7.34 0.21 10.61
N LEU A 126 -8.22 1.12 10.18
CA LEU A 126 -8.39 2.48 10.68
C LEU A 126 -9.89 2.77 10.87
N PRO A 127 -10.55 2.10 11.84
CA PRO A 127 -11.97 2.30 12.07
C PRO A 127 -12.26 3.74 12.52
N GLY A 128 -13.30 4.37 11.95
CA GLY A 128 -13.71 5.74 12.26
C GLY A 128 -13.09 6.81 11.35
N ASP A 129 -12.25 6.43 10.39
CA ASP A 129 -11.76 7.36 9.38
C ASP A 129 -12.88 7.72 8.37
N PRO A 130 -13.19 9.03 8.18
CA PRO A 130 -14.21 9.47 7.22
C PRO A 130 -13.59 9.54 5.82
N LEU A 131 -13.38 8.37 5.21
CA LEU A 131 -13.15 8.25 3.77
C LEU A 131 -14.46 8.35 3.00
#